data_AF-A0A847WJR1-F1
#
_entry.id   AF-A0A847WJR1-F1
#
_cell.length_a   1.000
_cell.length_b   1.000
_cell.length_c   1.000
_cell.angle_alpha   90.00
_cell.angle_beta   90.00
_cell.angle_gamma   90.00
#
_symmetry.space_group_name_H-M   'P 1'
#
loop_
_entity.id
_entity.type
_entity.pdbx_description
1 polymer ?
#
loop_
_entity_poly.entity_id
_entity_poly.type
_entity_poly.pdbx_seq_one_letter_code
_entity_poly.pdbx_strand_id
1 'polypeptide(L)' 'MLTGELNELRNRLDQLITEDADYREIYEVSQALDKLIVLYYGRVKA' A
#
# COMPACT_ATOMS: atom_id res chain seq x y z
N MET A 1 10.03 -6.64 -9.42
CA MET A 1 8.78 -7.29 -9.00
C MET A 1 8.20 -6.61 -7.76
N LEU A 2 8.90 -6.51 -6.61
CA LEU A 2 8.38 -5.82 -5.41
C LEU A 2 8.01 -4.33 -5.58
N THR A 3 8.71 -3.60 -6.45
CA THR A 3 8.40 -2.17 -6.72
C THR A 3 7.14 -1.97 -7.57
N GLY A 4 6.68 -2.99 -8.29
CA GLY A 4 5.44 -2.93 -9.08
C GLY A 4 4.21 -2.99 -8.19
N GLU A 5 4.16 -4.01 -7.32
CA GLU A 5 3.07 -4.23 -6.37
C GLU A 5 2.91 -3.07 -5.38
N LEU A 6 4.03 -2.48 -4.94
CA LEU A 6 4.01 -1.30 -4.06
C LEU A 6 3.42 -0.06 -4.77
N ASN A 7 3.75 0.13 -6.05
CA ASN A 7 3.16 1.20 -6.85
C ASN A 7 1.67 0.96 -7.13
N GLU A 8 1.26 -0.29 -7.36
CA GLU A 8 -0.15 -0.64 -7.57
C GLU A 8 -0.99 -0.36 -6.32
N LEU A 9 -0.54 -0.77 -5.14
CA LEU A 9 -1.23 -0.48 -3.88
C LEU A 9 -1.27 1.03 -3.58
N ARG A 10 -0.19 1.76 -3.88
CA ARG A 10 -0.18 3.22 -3.72
C ARG A 10 -1.21 3.88 -4.62
N ASN A 11 -1.23 3.53 -5.91
CA ASN A 11 -2.19 4.08 -6.86
C ASN A 11 -3.63 3.72 -6.48
N ARG A 12 -3.85 2.50 -5.95
CA ARG A 12 -5.17 2.08 -5.47
C ARG A 12 -5.61 2.87 -4.24
N LEU A 13 -4.70 3.15 -3.31
CA LEU A 13 -4.99 3.98 -2.14
C LEU A 13 -5.35 5.42 -2.56
N ASP A 14 -4.58 6.00 -3.48
CA ASP A 14 -4.85 7.34 -4.01
C ASP A 14 -6.22 7.43 -4.70
N GLN A 15 -6.61 6.39 -5.45
CA GLN A 15 -7.94 6.30 -6.05
C GLN A 15 -9.05 6.23 -4.99
N LEU A 16 -8.92 5.36 -4.00
CA LEU A 16 -9.93 5.19 -2.95
C LEU A 16 -10.13 6.49 -2.14
N ILE A 17 -9.06 7.23 -1.86
CA ILE A 17 -9.14 8.54 -1.20
C ILE A 17 -9.82 9.58 -2.11
N THR A 18 -9.50 9.58 -3.41
CA THR A 18 -10.07 10.54 -4.37
C THR A 18 -11.54 10.27 -4.65
N GLU A 19 -11.97 9.01 -4.59
CA GLU A 19 -13.34 8.57 -4.84
C GLU A 19 -14.22 8.62 -3.57
N ASP A 20 -13.70 9.12 -2.44
CA ASP A 20 -14.38 9.13 -1.13
C ASP A 20 -14.92 7.74 -0.75
N ALA A 21 -14.11 6.71 -1.03
CA ALA A 21 -14.46 5.32 -0.77
C ALA A 21 -14.59 5.03 0.74
N ASP A 22 -15.21 3.91 1.07
CA ASP A 22 -15.42 3.51 2.46
C ASP A 22 -14.09 3.49 3.24
N TYR A 23 -14.10 4.09 4.43
CA TYR A 23 -12.92 4.20 5.28
C TYR A 23 -12.28 2.83 5.58
N ARG A 24 -13.08 1.77 5.64
CA ARG A 24 -12.61 0.41 5.82
C ARG A 24 -11.78 -0.08 4.63
N GLU A 25 -12.20 0.22 3.40
CA GLU A 25 -11.44 -0.16 2.21
C GLU A 25 -10.10 0.59 2.15
N ILE A 26 -10.11 1.88 2.47
CA ILE A 26 -8.89 2.71 2.59
C ILE A 26 -7.96 2.11 3.67
N TYR A 27 -8.52 1.72 4.82
CA TYR A 27 -7.76 1.12 5.91
C TYR A 27 -7.13 -0.22 5.50
N GLU A 28 -7.87 -1.10 4.84
CA GLU A 28 -7.36 -2.41 4.40
C GLU A 28 -6.20 -2.26 3.40
N VAL A 29 -6.32 -1.35 2.43
CA VAL A 29 -5.26 -1.09 1.45
C VAL A 29 -4.03 -0.44 2.09
N SER A 30 -4.21 0.51 3.02
CA SER A 30 -3.08 1.13 3.74
C SER A 30 -2.29 0.11 4.58
N GLN A 31 -2.99 -0.80 5.28
CA GLN A 31 -2.34 -1.88 6.03
C GLN A 31 -1.54 -2.85 5.14
N ALA A 32 -2.04 -3.13 3.93
CA ALA A 32 -1.31 -3.95 2.96
C ALA A 32 -0.04 -3.24 2.46
N LEU A 33 -0.14 -1.94 2.18
CA LEU A 33 0.99 -1.12 1.75
C LEU A 33 2.08 -1.05 2.83
N ASP A 34 1.70 -0.81 4.08
CA ASP A 34 2.64 -0.78 5.21
C ASP A 34 3.39 -2.10 5.39
N LYS A 35 2.70 -3.24 5.27
CA LYS A 35 3.33 -4.56 5.34
C LYS A 35 4.37 -4.75 4.23
N LEU A 36 4.07 -4.33 3.01
CA LEU A 36 5.02 -4.41 1.89
C LEU A 36 6.21 -3.48 2.07
N ILE A 37 6.00 -2.27 2.59
CA ILE A 37 7.09 -1.33 2.93
C ILE A 37 8.02 -1.97 3.96
N VAL A 38 7.48 -2.55 5.04
CA VAL A 38 8.28 -3.23 6.07
C VAL A 38 9.04 -4.42 5.48
N LEU A 39 8.41 -5.24 4.62
CA LEU A 39 9.10 -6.35 3.97
C LEU A 39 10.23 -5.89 3.04
N TYR A 40 10.02 -4.80 2.31
CA TYR A 40 11.01 -4.24 1.39
C TYR A 40 12.19 -3.63 2.14
N TYR A 41 11.94 -2.69 3.06
CA TYR A 41 13.00 -1.97 3.78
C TYR A 41 13.58 -2.76 4.95
N GLY A 42 12.83 -3.71 5.52
CA GLY A 42 13.32 -4.65 6.52
C GLY A 42 14.35 -5.61 5.94
N ARG A 43 14.23 -6.00 4.66
CA ARG A 43 15.29 -6.76 3.95
C ARG A 43 16.53 -5.93 3.62
N VAL A 44 16.40 -4.63 3.41
CA VAL A 44 17.54 -3.76 3.06
C VAL A 44 18.48 -3.52 4.25
N LYS A 45 18.02 -3.77 5.49
CA LYS A 45 18.82 -3.64 6.72
C LYS A 45 19.39 -4.95 7.27
N ALA A 46 19.22 -6.09 6.58
CA ALA A 46 19.73 -7.40 7.00
C ALA A 46 20.99 -7.80 6.23
#